data_AF-A0AAV4BYA5-F1
#
_entry.id   AF-A0AAV4BYA5-F1
#
_cell.length_a   1.000
_cell.length_b   1.000
_cell.length_c   1.000
_cell.angle_alpha   90.00
_cell.angle_beta   90.00
_cell.angle_gamma   90.00
#
_symmetry.space_group_name_H-M   'P 1'
#
loop_
_entity.id
_entity.type
_entity.pdbx_description
1 polymer ?
#
loop_
_entity_poly.entity_id
_entity_poly.type
_entity_poly.pdbx_seq_one_letter_code
_entity_poly.pdbx_strand_id
1 'polypeptide(L)'
;MYCRKAKLKLPMKSILEEFKCGKARLHTMLEESDDPVVKTVQPSLKTGRKWKVTEAVDEAKECLKRKEVIGQTQTDCRGLGSTTAKWWSKTEGKEKRDMIIDEIRNKVDSTRVQKAVQQPQQGQWTNWDTALQRSLTWNDIWNMAPLRISFLIRSVYDLLPSNANLVRWGKKDNPTCPLCQGRQTTEHVLSSCNVALSQG
;
A
#
# COMPACT_ATOMS: atom_id res chain seq x y z
N MET A 1 -4.85 -1.52 -5.11
CA MET A 1 -6.01 -0.67 -4.81
C MET A 1 -5.91 -0.07 -3.43
N TYR A 2 -6.03 -0.86 -2.37
CA TYR A 2 -5.94 -0.35 -0.99
C TYR A 2 -4.51 -0.16 -0.46
N CYS A 3 -3.51 -0.38 -1.32
CA CYS A 3 -2.12 -0.37 -0.89
C CYS A 3 -1.52 1.03 -1.01
N ARG A 4 -0.82 1.50 0.03
CA ARG A 4 -0.20 2.84 0.03
C ARG A 4 0.98 2.91 -0.94
N LYS A 5 1.63 1.79 -1.23
CA LYS A 5 2.73 1.67 -2.19
C LYS A 5 2.28 1.35 -3.63
N ALA A 6 0.98 1.13 -3.86
CA ALA A 6 0.49 0.83 -5.22
C ALA A 6 0.64 2.03 -6.15
N LYS A 7 1.00 1.80 -7.42
CA LYS A 7 1.16 2.86 -8.43
C LYS A 7 -0.13 3.66 -8.68
N LEU A 8 -1.29 3.04 -8.50
CA LEU A 8 -2.58 3.73 -8.43
C LEU A 8 -3.21 3.56 -7.04
N LYS A 9 -3.38 4.67 -6.34
CA LYS A 9 -4.07 4.75 -5.05
C LYS A 9 -5.49 5.25 -5.24
N LEU A 10 -6.46 4.48 -4.77
CA LEU A 10 -7.86 4.89 -4.74
C LEU A 10 -8.22 5.56 -3.41
N PRO A 11 -9.27 6.41 -3.37
CA PRO A 11 -9.74 7.06 -2.15
C PRO A 11 -10.57 6.11 -1.27
N MET A 12 -10.25 4.81 -1.33
CA MET A 12 -10.93 3.78 -0.57
C MET A 12 -9.93 3.14 0.39
N LYS A 13 -10.41 2.80 1.58
CA LYS A 13 -9.65 2.06 2.57
C LYS A 13 -10.20 0.66 2.71
N SER A 14 -9.34 -0.28 3.06
CA SER A 14 -9.77 -1.64 3.32
C SER A 14 -10.52 -1.70 4.64
N ILE A 15 -11.72 -2.31 4.63
CA ILE A 15 -12.52 -2.54 5.84
C ILE A 15 -11.71 -3.33 6.89
N LEU A 16 -10.91 -4.31 6.45
CA LEU A 16 -10.06 -5.09 7.34
C LEU A 16 -8.99 -4.23 8.03
N GLU A 17 -8.42 -3.26 7.31
CA GLU A 17 -7.44 -2.34 7.89
C GLU A 17 -8.10 -1.43 8.92
N GLU A 18 -9.23 -0.83 8.59
CA GLU A 18 -9.96 0.03 9.53
C GLU A 18 -10.47 -0.76 10.75
N PHE A 19 -10.91 -2.01 10.56
CA PHE A 19 -11.24 -2.90 11.68
C PHE A 19 -10.04 -3.14 12.60
N LYS A 20 -8.88 -3.51 12.06
CA LYS A 20 -7.66 -3.75 12.85
C LYS A 20 -7.20 -2.49 13.57
N CYS A 21 -7.19 -1.36 12.86
CA CYS A 21 -6.81 -0.06 13.43
C CYS A 21 -7.79 0.38 14.52
N GLY A 22 -9.10 0.22 14.31
CA GLY A 22 -10.13 0.56 15.27
C GLY A 22 -10.01 -0.29 16.55
N LYS A 23 -9.80 -1.60 16.40
CA LYS A 23 -9.57 -2.49 17.56
C LYS A 23 -8.29 -2.14 18.30
N ALA A 24 -7.19 -1.89 17.59
CA ALA A 24 -5.92 -1.48 18.20
C ALA A 24 -6.03 -0.13 18.91
N ARG A 25 -6.73 0.84 18.32
CA ARG A 25 -7.00 2.15 18.94
C ARG A 25 -7.78 2.01 20.23
N LEU A 26 -8.83 1.17 20.22
CA LEU A 26 -9.61 0.90 21.42
C LEU A 26 -8.77 0.20 22.49
N HIS A 27 -7.95 -0.78 22.10
CA HIS A 27 -7.07 -1.49 23.03
C HIS A 27 -6.10 -0.55 23.73
N THR A 28 -5.41 0.29 22.97
CA THR A 28 -4.44 1.24 23.53
C THR A 28 -5.10 2.33 24.37
N MET A 29 -6.33 2.75 24.01
CA MET A 29 -7.12 3.67 24.85
C MET A 29 -7.50 3.06 26.20
N LEU A 30 -7.83 1.77 26.25
CA LEU A 30 -8.15 1.07 27.50
C LEU A 30 -6.91 0.87 28.37
N GLU A 31 -5.77 0.55 27.75
CA GLU A 31 -4.48 0.37 28.43
C GLU A 31 -3.97 1.69 29.05
N GLU A 32 -4.15 2.80 28.36
CA GLU A 32 -3.76 4.15 28.79
C GLU A 32 -4.90 4.92 29.50
N SER A 33 -5.95 4.24 29.97
CA SER A 33 -7.09 4.91 30.61
C SER A 33 -6.69 5.57 31.94
N ASP A 34 -7.19 6.77 32.19
CA ASP A 34 -7.05 7.48 33.46
C ASP A 34 -7.90 6.85 34.58
N ASP A 35 -8.95 6.10 34.22
CA ASP A 35 -9.78 5.38 35.19
C ASP A 35 -9.04 4.13 35.70
N PRO A 36 -8.73 4.06 37.01
CA PRO A 36 -7.98 2.94 37.58
C PRO A 36 -8.73 1.61 37.43
N VAL A 37 -10.06 1.60 37.48
CA VAL A 37 -10.87 0.37 37.34
C VAL A 37 -10.73 -0.17 35.92
N VAL A 38 -10.86 0.69 34.92
CA VAL A 38 -10.71 0.32 33.50
C VAL A 38 -9.29 -0.21 33.24
N LYS A 39 -8.28 0.47 33.79
CA LYS A 39 -6.88 0.11 33.64
C LYS A 39 -6.54 -1.23 34.31
N THR A 40 -7.19 -1.57 35.42
CA THR A 40 -7.01 -2.86 36.11
C THR A 40 -7.75 -3.99 35.39
N VAL A 41 -8.98 -3.76 34.94
CA VAL A 41 -9.82 -4.83 34.35
C VAL A 41 -9.35 -5.22 32.95
N GLN A 42 -8.83 -4.26 32.15
CA GLN A 42 -8.43 -4.43 30.75
C GLN A 42 -9.36 -5.37 29.96
N PRO A 43 -10.58 -4.91 29.62
CA PRO A 43 -11.59 -5.75 28.99
C PRO A 43 -11.06 -6.44 27.73
N SER A 44 -11.20 -7.77 27.67
CA SER A 44 -10.82 -8.54 26.49
C SER A 44 -11.64 -8.11 25.28
N LEU A 45 -10.96 -7.54 24.27
CA LEU A 45 -11.62 -7.11 23.05
C LEU A 45 -11.95 -8.32 22.18
N LYS A 46 -13.23 -8.41 21.80
CA LYS A 46 -13.72 -9.38 20.80
C LYS A 46 -13.01 -9.13 19.47
N THR A 47 -11.99 -9.92 19.23
CA THR A 47 -11.22 -10.04 17.99
C THR A 47 -11.35 -11.49 17.54
N GLY A 48 -11.74 -11.72 16.30
CA GLY A 48 -12.07 -13.07 15.81
C GLY A 48 -10.89 -14.05 15.92
N ARG A 49 -11.11 -15.33 15.61
CA ARG A 49 -10.10 -16.38 15.83
C ARG A 49 -8.76 -16.17 15.10
N LYS A 50 -8.76 -15.49 13.95
CA LYS A 50 -7.59 -15.36 13.06
C LYS A 50 -6.63 -14.23 13.42
N TRP A 51 -7.03 -13.30 14.29
CA TRP A 51 -6.23 -12.12 14.59
C TRP A 51 -6.58 -11.60 15.98
N LYS A 52 -5.57 -11.45 16.82
CA LYS A 52 -5.70 -10.90 18.17
C LYS A 52 -5.07 -9.52 18.22
N VAL A 53 -5.73 -8.61 18.93
CA VAL A 53 -5.28 -7.22 19.05
C VAL A 53 -4.08 -7.06 19.97
N THR A 54 -4.01 -7.82 21.07
CA THR A 54 -2.91 -7.78 22.04
C THR A 54 -1.58 -8.06 21.35
N GLU A 55 -1.48 -9.22 20.71
CA GLU A 55 -0.30 -9.65 19.94
C GLU A 55 0.10 -8.63 18.86
N ALA A 56 -0.88 -8.06 18.15
CA ALA A 56 -0.61 -7.08 17.10
C ALA A 56 -0.12 -5.72 17.63
N VAL A 57 -0.64 -5.28 18.77
CA VAL A 57 -0.19 -4.05 19.44
C VAL A 57 1.20 -4.24 20.02
N ASP A 58 1.47 -5.40 20.61
CA ASP A 58 2.80 -5.72 21.16
C ASP A 58 3.85 -5.83 20.04
N GLU A 59 3.55 -6.51 18.93
CA GLU A 59 4.43 -6.54 17.75
C GLU A 59 4.69 -5.13 17.21
N ALA A 60 3.67 -4.27 17.18
CA ALA A 60 3.83 -2.88 16.75
C ALA A 60 4.72 -2.07 17.70
N LYS A 61 4.53 -2.20 19.02
CA LYS A 61 5.39 -1.57 20.05
C LYS A 61 6.85 -2.01 19.88
N GLU A 62 7.11 -3.30 19.70
CA GLU A 62 8.46 -3.83 19.49
C GLU A 62 9.09 -3.35 18.18
N CYS A 63 8.29 -3.25 17.11
CA CYS A 63 8.78 -2.69 15.85
C CYS A 63 9.20 -1.22 16.00
N LEU A 64 8.41 -0.42 16.74
CA LEU A 64 8.72 0.98 17.01
C LEU A 64 10.00 1.14 17.84
N LYS A 65 10.19 0.32 18.89
CA LYS A 65 11.44 0.27 19.65
C LYS A 65 12.63 -0.09 18.76
N ARG A 66 12.48 -1.08 17.87
CA ARG A 66 13.53 -1.46 16.92
C ARG A 66 13.88 -0.32 15.97
N LYS A 67 12.89 0.41 15.44
CA LYS A 67 13.13 1.57 14.58
C LYS A 67 13.87 2.69 15.32
N GLU A 68 13.58 2.88 16.59
CA GLU A 68 14.31 3.82 17.44
C GLU A 68 15.78 3.40 17.64
N VAL A 69 16.06 2.11 17.85
CA VAL A 69 17.46 1.61 17.94
C VAL A 69 18.23 1.77 16.63
N ILE A 70 17.58 1.49 15.50
CA ILE A 70 18.18 1.68 14.16
C ILE A 70 18.48 3.17 13.91
N GLY A 71 17.68 4.06 14.51
CA GLY A 71 17.81 5.50 14.33
C GLY A 71 17.33 5.96 12.96
N GLN A 72 17.69 7.20 12.62
CA GLN A 72 17.31 7.81 11.36
C GLN A 72 18.24 7.34 10.24
N THR A 73 17.70 6.59 9.29
CA THR A 73 18.43 6.17 8.08
C THR A 73 18.15 7.11 6.92
N GLN A 74 19.10 7.19 5.99
CA GLN A 74 18.88 7.87 4.73
C GLN A 74 17.83 7.09 3.91
N THR A 75 16.68 7.71 3.67
CA THR A 75 15.56 7.10 2.93
C THR A 75 15.45 7.64 1.49
N ASP A 76 16.17 8.71 1.18
CA ASP A 76 16.15 9.40 -0.10
C ASP A 76 17.49 10.14 -0.37
N CYS A 77 17.53 10.88 -1.47
CA CYS A 77 18.69 11.70 -1.84
C CYS A 77 18.73 13.07 -1.13
N ARG A 78 17.87 13.35 -0.13
CA ARG A 78 17.83 14.64 0.58
C ARG A 78 18.86 14.74 1.71
N GLY A 79 19.53 13.63 2.03
CA GLY A 79 20.58 13.59 3.05
C GLY A 79 20.07 13.40 4.48
N LEU A 80 21.00 13.13 5.40
CA LEU A 80 20.71 12.97 6.83
C LEU A 80 20.25 14.29 7.45
N GLY A 81 19.25 14.24 8.33
CA GLY A 81 18.72 15.42 9.04
C GLY A 81 17.66 16.23 8.27
N SER A 82 17.34 15.86 7.03
CA SER A 82 16.25 16.51 6.26
C SER A 82 14.85 16.27 6.86
N THR A 83 14.67 15.19 7.62
CA THR A 83 13.40 14.83 8.26
C THR A 83 13.48 14.91 9.78
N THR A 84 12.43 15.42 10.42
CA THR A 84 12.33 15.41 11.89
C THR A 84 11.92 14.02 12.36
N ALA A 85 12.82 13.32 13.05
CA ALA A 85 12.55 12.00 13.60
C ALA A 85 11.60 12.09 14.81
N LYS A 86 10.52 11.30 14.78
CA LYS A 86 9.67 11.07 15.95
C LYS A 86 10.18 9.84 16.69
N TRP A 87 10.57 10.03 17.94
CA TRP A 87 11.18 9.00 18.78
C TRP A 87 10.12 8.37 19.68
N TRP A 88 10.01 7.04 19.63
CA TRP A 88 9.00 6.30 20.39
C TRP A 88 9.12 6.55 21.90
N SER A 89 10.34 6.58 22.44
CA SER A 89 10.61 6.88 23.85
C SER A 89 10.16 8.27 24.30
N LYS A 90 10.14 9.26 23.38
CA LYS A 90 9.82 10.67 23.66
C LYS A 90 8.36 11.02 23.39
N THR A 91 7.59 10.09 22.82
CA THR A 91 6.17 10.31 22.52
C THR A 91 5.27 9.77 23.61
N GLU A 92 4.22 10.52 23.93
CA GLU A 92 3.25 10.18 24.96
C GLU A 92 1.81 10.36 24.46
N GLY A 93 0.88 9.71 25.16
CA GLY A 93 -0.56 9.82 24.93
C GLY A 93 -0.99 9.55 23.49
N LYS A 94 -1.68 10.53 22.88
CA LYS A 94 -2.27 10.38 21.54
C LYS A 94 -1.22 10.11 20.46
N GLU A 95 -0.07 10.78 20.51
CA GLU A 95 0.96 10.61 19.49
C GLU A 95 1.52 9.19 19.49
N LYS A 96 1.75 8.65 20.69
CA LYS A 96 2.19 7.27 20.89
C LYS A 96 1.19 6.27 20.30
N ARG A 97 -0.10 6.47 20.56
CA ARG A 97 -1.17 5.65 19.97
C ARG A 97 -1.21 5.74 18.45
N ASP A 98 -1.07 6.93 17.89
CA ASP A 98 -1.07 7.11 16.44
C ASP A 98 0.15 6.43 15.79
N MET A 99 1.33 6.42 16.44
CA MET A 99 2.50 5.64 15.98
C MET A 99 2.21 4.13 15.95
N ILE A 100 1.60 3.56 17.01
CA ILE A 100 1.19 2.14 17.03
C ILE A 100 0.26 1.84 15.85
N ILE A 101 -0.75 2.68 15.65
CA ILE A 101 -1.78 2.45 14.64
C ILE A 101 -1.19 2.55 13.24
N ASP A 102 -0.32 3.52 12.98
CA ASP A 102 0.36 3.63 11.71
C ASP A 102 1.30 2.44 11.45
N GLU A 103 1.93 1.88 12.48
CA GLU A 103 2.71 0.66 12.33
C GLU A 103 1.86 -0.55 11.94
N ILE A 104 0.68 -0.70 12.57
CA ILE A 104 -0.28 -1.74 12.20
C ILE A 104 -0.75 -1.55 10.74
N ARG A 105 -0.99 -0.31 10.31
CA ARG A 105 -1.33 -0.03 8.90
C ARG A 105 -0.19 -0.41 7.96
N ASN A 106 1.04 -0.05 8.31
CA ASN A 106 2.23 -0.38 7.52
C ASN A 106 2.44 -1.89 7.42
N LYS A 107 2.20 -2.65 8.49
CA LYS A 107 2.25 -4.12 8.48
C LYS A 107 1.20 -4.70 7.55
N VAL A 108 -0.05 -4.26 7.65
CA VAL A 108 -1.14 -4.69 6.77
C VAL A 108 -0.83 -4.35 5.31
N ASP A 109 -0.29 -3.17 5.04
CA ASP A 109 0.12 -2.75 3.71
C ASP A 109 1.26 -3.61 3.16
N SER A 110 2.25 -3.92 4.00
CA SER A 110 3.40 -4.75 3.61
C SER A 110 2.96 -6.17 3.23
N THR A 111 2.01 -6.77 3.94
CA THR A 111 1.43 -8.07 3.56
C THR A 111 0.73 -8.02 2.20
N ARG A 112 0.07 -6.91 1.85
CA ARG A 112 -0.54 -6.74 0.53
C ARG A 112 0.50 -6.63 -0.58
N VAL A 113 1.58 -5.89 -0.32
CA VAL A 113 2.70 -5.77 -1.27
C VAL A 113 3.38 -7.13 -1.47
N GLN A 114 3.66 -7.86 -0.39
CA GLN A 114 4.21 -9.22 -0.48
C GLN A 114 3.33 -10.14 -1.35
N LYS A 115 2.01 -10.09 -1.14
CA LYS A 115 1.07 -10.84 -1.98
C LYS A 115 1.08 -10.37 -3.43
N ALA A 116 1.21 -9.07 -3.69
CA ALA A 116 1.28 -8.54 -5.05
C ALA A 116 2.57 -8.99 -5.77
N VAL A 117 3.72 -8.99 -5.09
CA VAL A 117 4.99 -9.47 -5.66
C VAL A 117 4.89 -10.94 -6.09
N GLN A 118 4.11 -11.76 -5.37
CA GLN A 118 3.85 -13.16 -5.73
C GLN A 118 2.87 -13.34 -6.90
N GLN A 119 2.29 -12.25 -7.43
CA GLN A 119 1.34 -12.27 -8.53
C GLN A 119 2.03 -11.76 -9.80
N PRO A 120 2.60 -12.64 -10.65
CA PRO A 120 3.41 -12.22 -11.79
C PRO A 120 2.62 -11.48 -12.87
N GLN A 121 1.29 -11.42 -12.80
CA GLN A 121 0.47 -10.65 -13.73
C GLN A 121 -0.13 -9.42 -13.06
N GLN A 122 -1.03 -9.61 -12.10
CA GLN A 122 -1.73 -8.49 -11.44
C GLN A 122 -0.80 -7.67 -10.53
N GLY A 123 0.37 -8.21 -10.20
CA GLY A 123 1.41 -7.56 -9.43
C GLY A 123 2.49 -6.89 -10.25
N GLN A 124 2.43 -6.88 -11.59
CA GLN A 124 3.48 -6.29 -12.45
C GLN A 124 3.87 -4.86 -12.08
N TRP A 125 2.91 -4.08 -11.54
CA TRP A 125 3.15 -2.73 -11.04
C TRP A 125 4.21 -2.64 -9.94
N THR A 126 4.57 -3.74 -9.27
CA THR A 126 5.66 -3.77 -8.28
C THR A 126 7.03 -3.56 -8.89
N ASN A 127 7.19 -3.78 -10.20
CA ASN A 127 8.46 -3.69 -10.92
C ASN A 127 8.61 -2.37 -11.70
N TRP A 128 7.60 -1.51 -11.68
CA TRP A 128 7.61 -0.26 -12.43
C TRP A 128 8.33 0.85 -11.68
N ASP A 129 9.63 0.72 -11.43
CA ASP A 129 10.39 1.66 -10.59
C ASP A 129 10.34 3.10 -11.13
N THR A 130 10.33 3.26 -12.45
CA THR A 130 10.26 4.56 -13.14
C THR A 130 8.86 5.18 -13.15
N ALA A 131 7.80 4.40 -12.89
CA ALA A 131 6.44 4.90 -12.96
C ALA A 131 6.09 5.73 -11.71
N LEU A 132 5.64 6.97 -11.94
CA LEU A 132 5.13 7.85 -10.89
C LEU A 132 3.84 7.28 -10.27
N GLN A 133 3.74 7.41 -8.94
CA GLN A 133 2.52 7.06 -8.23
C GLN A 133 1.43 8.10 -8.48
N ARG A 134 0.21 7.64 -8.79
CA ARG A 134 -0.99 8.48 -8.94
C ARG A 134 -2.00 8.17 -7.83
N SER A 135 -2.44 9.21 -7.12
CA SER A 135 -3.57 9.11 -6.19
C SER A 135 -4.83 9.75 -6.76
N LEU A 136 -5.94 9.03 -6.73
CA LEU A 136 -7.27 9.55 -7.05
C LEU A 136 -8.01 9.94 -5.78
N THR A 137 -8.64 11.11 -5.80
CA THR A 137 -9.58 11.57 -4.79
C THR A 137 -11.01 11.16 -5.14
N TRP A 138 -11.95 11.30 -4.18
CA TRP A 138 -13.37 11.10 -4.49
C TRP A 138 -13.86 12.07 -5.56
N ASN A 139 -13.40 13.32 -5.53
CA ASN A 139 -13.72 14.32 -6.54
C ASN A 139 -13.23 13.91 -7.93
N ASP A 140 -12.01 13.34 -8.03
CA ASP A 140 -11.51 12.81 -9.30
C ASP A 140 -12.39 11.68 -9.83
N ILE A 141 -12.81 10.76 -8.96
CA ILE A 141 -13.68 9.64 -9.36
C ILE A 141 -15.05 10.13 -9.83
N TRP A 142 -15.66 11.10 -9.14
CA TRP A 142 -16.98 11.61 -9.51
C TRP A 142 -17.00 12.38 -10.83
N ASN A 143 -15.93 13.12 -11.14
CA ASN A 143 -15.86 13.94 -12.35
C ASN A 143 -15.21 13.22 -13.54
N MET A 144 -14.62 12.05 -13.34
CA MET A 144 -13.92 11.33 -14.39
C MET A 144 -14.88 10.41 -15.16
N ALA A 145 -14.78 10.44 -16.49
CA ALA A 145 -15.53 9.52 -17.34
C ALA A 145 -15.28 8.05 -16.93
N PRO A 146 -16.33 7.19 -16.85
CA PRO A 146 -16.18 5.81 -16.38
C PRO A 146 -15.13 4.99 -17.13
N LEU A 147 -15.01 5.21 -18.44
CA LEU A 147 -14.01 4.54 -19.28
C LEU A 147 -12.57 4.91 -18.90
N ARG A 148 -12.33 6.16 -18.48
CA ARG A 148 -11.02 6.62 -18.05
C ARG A 148 -10.63 6.01 -16.70
N ILE A 149 -11.59 5.87 -15.78
CA ILE A 149 -11.37 5.17 -14.50
C ILE A 149 -11.07 3.69 -14.76
N SER A 150 -11.85 3.05 -15.62
CA SER A 150 -11.66 1.65 -16.02
C SER A 150 -10.28 1.42 -16.61
N PHE A 151 -9.85 2.31 -17.51
CA PHE A 151 -8.52 2.27 -18.11
C PHE A 151 -7.41 2.37 -17.05
N LEU A 152 -7.48 3.35 -16.14
CA LEU A 152 -6.47 3.53 -15.09
C LEU A 152 -6.36 2.32 -14.17
N ILE A 153 -7.49 1.72 -13.79
CA ILE A 153 -7.49 0.53 -12.95
C ILE A 153 -6.89 -0.65 -13.71
N ARG A 154 -7.34 -0.89 -14.95
CA ARG A 154 -6.89 -2.01 -15.76
C ARG A 154 -5.43 -1.90 -16.19
N SER A 155 -4.91 -0.68 -16.37
CA SER A 155 -3.49 -0.48 -16.68
C SER A 155 -2.61 -1.00 -15.55
N VAL A 156 -2.86 -0.59 -14.30
CA VAL A 156 -2.05 -1.00 -13.13
C VAL A 156 -2.09 -2.50 -12.85
N TYR A 157 -3.19 -3.17 -13.18
CA TYR A 157 -3.33 -4.61 -12.96
C TYR A 157 -2.99 -5.48 -14.18
N ASP A 158 -2.41 -4.89 -15.22
CA ASP A 158 -2.07 -5.54 -16.49
C ASP A 158 -3.26 -6.34 -17.07
N LEU A 159 -4.41 -5.67 -17.15
CA LEU A 159 -5.69 -6.18 -17.67
C LEU A 159 -6.14 -5.49 -18.96
N LEU A 160 -5.32 -4.61 -19.53
CA LEU A 160 -5.60 -4.00 -20.83
C LEU A 160 -5.33 -5.00 -21.96
N PRO A 161 -6.01 -4.86 -23.11
CA PRO A 161 -5.86 -5.76 -24.26
C PRO A 161 -4.55 -5.51 -25.04
N SER A 162 -3.39 -5.65 -24.39
CA SER A 162 -2.09 -5.70 -25.06
C SER A 162 -1.93 -7.02 -25.82
N ASN A 163 -1.11 -7.11 -26.88
CA ASN A 163 -0.95 -8.40 -27.58
C ASN A 163 -0.44 -9.50 -26.65
N ALA A 164 0.40 -9.20 -25.66
CA ALA A 164 0.79 -10.17 -24.64
C ALA A 164 -0.42 -10.71 -23.84
N ASN A 165 -1.37 -9.86 -23.47
CA ASN A 165 -2.59 -10.28 -22.78
C ASN A 165 -3.57 -10.99 -23.70
N LEU A 166 -3.72 -10.54 -24.94
CA LEU A 166 -4.57 -11.19 -25.94
C LEU A 166 -4.10 -12.62 -26.24
N VAL A 167 -2.78 -12.84 -26.34
CA VAL A 167 -2.23 -14.19 -26.45
C VAL A 167 -2.55 -15.04 -25.23
N ARG A 168 -2.38 -14.48 -24.03
CA ARG A 168 -2.73 -15.18 -22.80
C ARG A 168 -4.22 -15.54 -22.72
N TRP A 169 -5.10 -14.71 -23.30
CA TRP A 169 -6.53 -14.96 -23.36
C TRP A 169 -6.97 -15.84 -24.54
N GLY A 170 -6.03 -16.35 -25.34
CA GLY A 170 -6.33 -17.19 -26.51
C GLY A 170 -7.05 -16.42 -27.63
N LYS A 171 -6.84 -15.11 -27.72
CA LYS A 171 -7.43 -14.23 -28.75
C LYS A 171 -6.47 -13.87 -29.87
N LYS A 172 -5.19 -14.18 -29.72
CA LYS A 172 -4.13 -13.92 -30.70
C LYS A 172 -3.02 -14.95 -30.53
N ASP A 173 -2.23 -15.20 -31.57
CA ASP A 173 -1.13 -16.16 -31.51
C ASP A 173 0.22 -15.52 -31.16
N ASN A 174 0.42 -14.25 -31.54
CA ASN A 174 1.71 -13.58 -31.41
C ASN A 174 1.66 -12.34 -30.49
N PRO A 175 2.53 -12.24 -29.45
CA PRO A 175 2.56 -11.11 -28.52
C PRO A 175 3.39 -9.92 -29.03
N THR A 176 3.85 -9.90 -30.28
CA THR A 176 4.73 -8.85 -30.81
C THR A 176 4.03 -7.49 -31.00
N CYS A 177 4.78 -6.42 -30.86
CA CYS A 177 4.37 -5.05 -31.11
C CYS A 177 4.39 -4.77 -32.61
N PRO A 178 3.34 -4.19 -33.20
CA PRO A 178 3.30 -3.90 -34.64
C PRO A 178 4.31 -2.82 -35.07
N LEU A 179 4.79 -1.98 -34.14
CA LEU A 179 5.71 -0.89 -34.45
C LEU A 179 7.18 -1.33 -34.36
N CYS A 180 7.58 -1.91 -33.22
CA CYS A 180 8.98 -2.22 -32.95
C CYS A 180 9.30 -3.72 -32.92
N GLN A 181 8.33 -4.59 -33.20
CA GLN A 181 8.43 -6.06 -33.17
C GLN A 181 8.85 -6.70 -31.84
N GLY A 182 9.06 -5.91 -30.77
CA GLY A 182 9.30 -6.41 -29.41
C GLY A 182 8.06 -6.99 -28.75
N ARG A 183 8.19 -7.61 -27.57
CA ARG A 183 7.03 -8.14 -26.81
C ARG A 183 6.13 -6.99 -26.32
N GLN A 184 4.86 -6.97 -26.76
CA GLN A 184 3.91 -5.90 -26.45
C GLN A 184 3.20 -6.15 -25.11
N THR A 185 3.84 -5.77 -24.01
CA THR A 185 3.21 -5.68 -22.68
C THR A 185 2.43 -4.37 -22.52
N THR A 186 1.68 -4.21 -21.43
CA THR A 186 1.00 -2.94 -21.13
C THR A 186 1.98 -1.79 -20.87
N GLU A 187 3.04 -2.04 -20.11
CA GLU A 187 4.14 -1.08 -19.92
C GLU A 187 4.77 -0.68 -21.27
N HIS A 188 5.02 -1.65 -22.15
CA HIS A 188 5.53 -1.39 -23.48
C HIS A 188 4.64 -0.42 -24.27
N VAL A 189 3.33 -0.67 -24.28
CA VAL A 189 2.37 0.18 -25.01
C VAL A 189 2.24 1.58 -24.40
N LEU A 190 2.31 1.70 -23.08
CA LEU A 190 2.04 2.97 -22.39
C LEU A 190 3.26 3.88 -22.27
N SER A 191 4.48 3.33 -22.19
CA SER A 191 5.66 4.13 -21.87
C SER A 191 6.98 3.68 -22.47
N SER A 192 7.08 2.46 -23.03
CA SER A 192 8.39 1.84 -23.28
C SER A 192 8.58 1.34 -24.73
N CYS A 193 7.75 1.76 -25.68
CA CYS A 193 7.93 1.44 -27.09
C CYS A 193 8.88 2.46 -27.75
N ASN A 194 10.10 2.04 -28.09
CA ASN A 194 11.12 2.92 -28.67
C ASN A 194 10.64 3.67 -29.93
N VAL A 195 9.91 2.99 -30.82
CA VAL A 195 9.40 3.60 -32.06
C VAL A 195 8.30 4.62 -31.76
N ALA A 196 7.40 4.32 -30.83
CA ALA A 196 6.34 5.25 -30.44
C ALA A 196 6.92 6.48 -29.72
N LEU A 197 7.93 6.28 -28.87
CA LEU A 197 8.64 7.36 -28.19
C LEU A 197 9.41 8.28 -29.16
N SER A 198 9.97 7.73 -30.24
CA SER A 198 10.70 8.53 -31.23
C SER A 198 9.80 9.29 -32.21
N GLN A 199 8.55 8.83 -32.38
CA GLN A 199 7.57 9.41 -33.31
C GLN A 199 6.63 10.43 -32.66
N GLY A 200 6.69 10.59 -31.33
CA GLY A 200 5.85 11.48 -30.53
C GLY A 200 6.39 12.89 -30.36
#